data_AF-A0A559JDN6-F1
#
_entry.id   AF-A0A559JDN6-F1
#
_cell.length_a   1.000
_cell.length_b   1.000
_cell.length_c   1.000
_cell.angle_alpha   90.00
_cell.angle_beta   90.00
_cell.angle_gamma   90.00
#
_symmetry.space_group_name_H-M   'P 1'
#
loop_
_entity.id
_entity.type
_entity.pdbx_description
1 polymer ?
#
loop_
_entity_poly.entity_id
_entity_poly.type
_entity_poly.pdbx_seq_one_letter_code
_entity_poly.pdbx_strand_id
1 'polypeptide(L)'
;MDEQMERSYLLSQLRTYKIISVIAIALAAFSFYSVISLQVNRIQTKLQLTEMKSSIETIKGDKVFTDEYRKAIMYTSTLVLLQYIEHVAESFVATDDFIVDKLHLLFDPDDGSFETLITVRMVSGKEAYYKGNGDFIFTDKELQEKGEDMVAQVKEYYKRARTSELPKWDDKKVSLSIEYFDIGDTESGKFKLADKKALAD
;
A
#
# COMPACT_ATOMS: atom_id res chain seq x y z
N MET A 1 -16.62 35.69 -70.01
CA MET A 1 -16.56 34.99 -68.71
C MET A 1 -17.98 34.55 -68.44
N ASP A 2 -18.23 33.25 -68.53
CA ASP A 2 -19.55 32.66 -68.79
C ASP A 2 -20.54 32.80 -67.62
N GLU A 3 -21.78 33.16 -67.92
CA GLU A 3 -22.92 33.14 -67.00
C GLU A 3 -23.09 31.75 -66.32
N GLN A 4 -22.67 30.68 -67.01
CA GLN A 4 -22.64 29.33 -66.43
C GLN A 4 -21.62 29.16 -65.30
N MET A 5 -20.47 29.85 -65.39
CA MET A 5 -19.43 29.81 -64.36
C MET A 5 -19.91 30.53 -63.09
N GLU A 6 -20.60 31.66 -63.25
CA GLU A 6 -21.19 32.43 -62.14
C GLU A 6 -22.30 31.65 -61.43
N ARG A 7 -23.21 31.02 -62.18
CA ARG A 7 -24.25 30.15 -61.60
C ARG A 7 -23.67 28.94 -60.86
N SER A 8 -22.62 28.31 -61.41
CA SER A 8 -21.94 27.19 -60.76
C SER A 8 -21.27 27.62 -59.44
N TYR A 9 -20.64 28.79 -59.43
CA TYR A 9 -20.01 29.36 -58.23
C TYR A 9 -21.04 29.69 -57.13
N LEU A 10 -22.15 30.34 -57.49
CA LEU A 10 -23.23 30.66 -56.55
C LEU A 10 -23.88 29.39 -55.98
N LEU A 11 -24.12 28.36 -56.80
CA LEU A 11 -24.63 27.08 -56.32
C LEU A 11 -23.65 26.37 -55.39
N SER A 12 -22.35 26.46 -55.65
CA SER A 12 -21.31 25.93 -54.75
C SER A 12 -21.32 26.64 -53.41
N GLN A 13 -21.35 27.98 -53.39
CA GLN A 13 -21.44 28.74 -52.14
C GLN A 13 -22.70 28.39 -51.35
N LEU A 14 -23.85 28.28 -52.03
CA LEU A 14 -25.13 27.98 -51.40
C LEU A 14 -25.16 26.56 -50.80
N ARG A 15 -24.45 25.60 -51.40
CA ARG A 15 -24.22 24.26 -50.81
C ARG A 15 -23.32 24.34 -49.58
N THR A 16 -22.22 25.10 -49.64
CA THR A 16 -21.30 25.29 -48.50
C THR A 16 -22.00 25.94 -47.31
N TYR A 17 -22.80 26.99 -47.53
CA TYR A 17 -23.59 27.63 -46.46
C TYR A 17 -24.58 26.67 -45.80
N LYS A 18 -25.26 25.81 -46.59
CA LYS A 18 -26.16 24.79 -46.05
C LYS A 18 -25.43 23.73 -45.21
N ILE A 19 -24.22 23.32 -45.63
CA ILE A 19 -23.42 22.36 -44.86
C ILE A 19 -22.96 22.99 -43.54
N ILE A 20 -22.48 24.24 -43.57
CA ILE A 20 -22.03 24.96 -42.37
C ILE A 20 -23.19 25.18 -41.40
N SER A 21 -24.40 25.53 -41.89
CA SER A 21 -25.55 25.73 -41.01
C SER A 21 -26.02 24.44 -40.33
N VAL A 22 -26.00 23.30 -41.03
CA VAL A 22 -26.31 21.99 -40.45
C VAL A 22 -25.31 21.60 -39.37
N ILE A 23 -24.01 21.83 -39.61
CA ILE A 23 -22.95 21.59 -38.62
C ILE A 23 -23.14 22.49 -37.39
N ALA A 24 -23.45 23.77 -37.59
CA ALA A 24 -23.69 24.71 -36.51
C ALA A 24 -24.90 24.31 -35.64
N ILE A 25 -25.99 23.84 -36.25
CA ILE A 25 -27.17 23.34 -35.53
C ILE A 25 -26.83 22.07 -34.73
N ALA A 26 -26.07 21.14 -35.32
CA ALA A 26 -25.65 19.92 -34.65
C ALA A 26 -24.75 20.21 -33.42
N LEU A 27 -23.81 21.16 -33.55
CA LEU A 27 -22.94 21.60 -32.45
C LEU A 27 -23.72 22.32 -31.35
N ALA A 28 -24.73 23.13 -31.71
CA ALA A 28 -25.60 23.77 -30.74
C ALA A 28 -26.44 22.75 -29.96
N ALA A 29 -27.01 21.76 -30.65
CA ALA A 29 -27.76 20.67 -30.02
C ALA A 29 -26.88 19.82 -29.10
N PHE A 30 -25.65 19.49 -29.53
CA PHE A 30 -24.68 18.76 -28.70
C PHE A 30 -24.26 19.55 -27.46
N SER A 31 -23.99 20.84 -27.61
CA SER A 31 -23.66 21.74 -26.49
C SER A 31 -24.82 21.83 -25.49
N PHE A 32 -26.05 21.96 -25.99
CA PHE A 32 -27.25 22.01 -25.16
C PHE A 32 -27.49 20.69 -24.40
N TYR A 33 -27.34 19.54 -25.08
CA TYR A 33 -27.40 18.22 -24.45
C TYR A 33 -26.33 18.06 -23.37
N SER A 34 -25.11 18.50 -23.64
CA SER A 34 -23.99 18.43 -22.69
C SER A 34 -24.26 19.25 -21.43
N VAL A 35 -24.83 20.46 -21.57
CA VAL A 35 -25.23 21.29 -20.43
C VAL A 35 -26.34 20.63 -19.61
N ILE A 36 -27.36 20.04 -20.25
CA ILE A 36 -28.41 19.31 -19.54
C ILE A 36 -27.83 18.09 -18.81
N SER A 37 -26.99 17.30 -19.47
CA SER A 37 -26.32 16.14 -18.87
C SER A 37 -25.49 16.54 -17.65
N LEU A 38 -24.72 17.64 -17.73
CA LEU A 38 -23.97 18.19 -16.60
C LEU A 38 -24.89 18.64 -15.44
N GLN A 39 -26.05 19.24 -15.73
CA GLN A 39 -27.02 19.62 -14.71
C GLN A 39 -27.66 18.39 -14.05
N VAL A 40 -28.01 17.36 -14.83
CA VAL A 40 -28.55 16.09 -14.32
C VAL A 40 -27.52 15.40 -13.43
N ASN A 41 -26.27 15.30 -13.87
CA ASN A 41 -25.18 14.75 -13.07
C ASN A 41 -24.97 15.57 -11.79
N ARG A 42 -25.00 16.90 -11.87
CA ARG A 42 -24.90 17.77 -10.68
C ARG A 42 -26.05 17.54 -9.69
N ILE A 43 -27.27 17.32 -10.18
CA ILE A 43 -28.44 17.00 -9.35
C ILE A 43 -28.27 15.61 -8.72
N GLN A 44 -27.84 14.60 -9.48
CA GLN A 44 -27.56 13.26 -8.95
C GLN A 44 -26.44 13.28 -7.90
N THR A 45 -25.33 13.97 -8.14
CA THR A 45 -24.25 14.12 -7.15
C THR A 45 -24.73 14.88 -5.91
N LYS A 46 -25.61 15.89 -6.07
CA LYS A 46 -26.24 16.57 -4.92
C LYS A 46 -27.16 15.65 -4.15
N LEU A 47 -27.96 14.81 -4.82
CA LEU A 47 -28.82 13.81 -4.18
C LEU A 47 -27.99 12.78 -3.44
N GLN A 48 -26.93 12.24 -4.04
CA GLN A 48 -25.99 11.34 -3.39
C GLN A 48 -25.29 12.00 -2.20
N LEU A 49 -24.90 13.28 -2.30
CA LEU A 49 -24.33 14.03 -1.18
C LEU A 49 -25.36 14.26 -0.06
N THR A 50 -26.62 14.52 -0.39
CA THR A 50 -27.70 14.64 0.60
C THR A 50 -28.00 13.30 1.25
N GLU A 51 -27.99 12.21 0.49
CA GLU A 51 -28.18 10.85 0.98
C GLU A 51 -27.00 10.38 1.85
N MET A 52 -25.76 10.70 1.47
CA MET A 52 -24.58 10.50 2.30
C MET A 52 -24.59 11.37 3.54
N LYS A 53 -25.01 12.64 3.46
CA LYS A 53 -25.18 13.50 4.64
C LYS A 53 -26.25 12.97 5.58
N SER A 54 -27.39 12.54 5.03
CA SER A 54 -28.44 11.88 5.80
C SER A 54 -27.92 10.59 6.42
N SER A 55 -27.15 9.78 5.71
CA SER A 55 -26.54 8.56 6.25
C SER A 55 -25.54 8.88 7.36
N ILE A 56 -24.72 9.92 7.20
CA ILE A 56 -23.80 10.41 8.23
C ILE A 56 -24.58 10.97 9.44
N GLU A 57 -25.69 11.67 9.23
CA GLU A 57 -26.54 12.20 10.29
C GLU A 57 -27.32 11.09 11.01
N THR A 58 -27.76 10.04 10.30
CA THR A 58 -28.30 8.81 10.89
C THR A 58 -27.22 8.07 11.67
N ILE A 59 -26.00 7.95 11.15
CA ILE A 59 -24.83 7.36 11.86
C ILE A 59 -24.42 8.20 13.09
N LYS A 60 -24.66 9.52 13.08
CA LYS A 60 -24.41 10.41 14.23
C LYS A 60 -25.57 10.46 15.22
N GLY A 61 -26.80 10.29 14.74
CA GLY A 61 -28.04 10.33 15.52
C GLY A 61 -28.32 9.00 16.23
N ASP A 62 -27.97 7.89 15.59
CA ASP A 62 -27.83 6.60 16.22
C ASP A 62 -26.54 6.60 17.04
N LYS A 63 -26.65 6.44 18.36
CA LYS A 63 -25.52 6.21 19.26
C LYS A 63 -24.89 4.82 19.03
N VAL A 64 -24.69 4.43 17.76
CA VAL A 64 -24.23 3.12 17.30
C VAL A 64 -22.85 3.24 16.64
N PHE A 65 -22.06 4.23 17.01
CA PHE A 65 -20.62 3.96 17.18
C PHE A 65 -20.48 3.22 18.50
N THR A 66 -20.89 1.94 18.53
CA THR A 66 -20.55 1.07 19.65
C THR A 66 -19.02 1.01 19.75
N ASP A 67 -18.50 0.77 20.95
CA ASP A 67 -17.06 0.60 21.14
C ASP A 67 -16.48 -0.49 20.22
N GLU A 68 -17.30 -1.47 19.81
CA GLU A 68 -16.98 -2.50 18.83
C GLU A 68 -16.64 -1.94 17.45
N TYR A 69 -17.43 -1.00 16.91
CA TYR A 69 -17.12 -0.39 15.62
C TYR A 69 -15.86 0.48 15.67
N ARG A 70 -15.63 1.18 16.78
CA ARG A 70 -14.39 1.94 16.98
C ARG A 70 -13.16 1.03 17.04
N LYS A 71 -13.27 -0.09 17.76
CA LYS A 71 -12.23 -1.13 17.82
C LYS A 71 -11.96 -1.72 16.44
N ALA A 72 -13.01 -2.07 15.68
CA ALA A 72 -12.86 -2.63 14.34
C ALA A 72 -12.16 -1.67 13.36
N ILE A 73 -12.50 -0.37 13.40
CA ILE A 73 -11.84 0.65 12.57
C ILE A 73 -10.38 0.81 12.98
N MET A 74 -10.08 0.95 14.28
CA MET A 74 -8.70 1.02 14.76
C MET A 74 -7.90 -0.20 14.34
N TYR A 75 -8.45 -1.40 14.53
CA TYR A 75 -7.79 -2.66 14.18
C TYR A 75 -7.49 -2.73 12.68
N THR A 76 -8.47 -2.39 11.83
CA THR A 76 -8.30 -2.39 10.37
C THR A 76 -7.24 -1.38 9.95
N SER A 77 -7.25 -0.15 10.50
CA SER A 77 -6.23 0.86 10.23
C SER A 77 -4.84 0.37 10.64
N THR A 78 -4.71 -0.22 11.83
CA THR A 78 -3.45 -0.79 12.31
C THR A 78 -2.93 -1.88 11.37
N LEU A 79 -3.77 -2.84 10.96
CA LEU A 79 -3.37 -3.90 10.03
C LEU A 79 -2.91 -3.34 8.68
N VAL A 80 -3.64 -2.38 8.11
CA VAL A 80 -3.26 -1.74 6.84
C VAL A 80 -1.92 -1.03 6.96
N LEU A 81 -1.66 -0.35 8.09
CA LEU A 81 -0.39 0.32 8.35
C LEU A 81 0.76 -0.69 8.51
N LEU A 82 0.54 -1.79 9.25
CA LEU A 82 1.52 -2.86 9.41
C LEU A 82 1.85 -3.48 8.05
N GLN A 83 0.86 -3.84 7.26
CA GLN A 83 1.04 -4.41 5.93
C GLN A 83 1.77 -3.45 4.97
N TYR A 84 1.50 -2.14 5.08
CA TYR A 84 2.27 -1.14 4.35
C TYR A 84 3.75 -1.13 4.78
N ILE A 85 4.03 -1.16 6.09
CA ILE A 85 5.40 -1.20 6.59
C ILE A 85 6.12 -2.48 6.15
N GLU A 86 5.47 -3.64 6.25
CA GLU A 86 5.97 -4.92 5.76
C GLU A 86 6.41 -4.80 4.30
N HIS A 87 5.47 -4.39 3.42
CA HIS A 87 5.71 -4.33 1.99
C HIS A 87 6.82 -3.36 1.59
N VAL A 88 6.90 -2.19 2.25
CA VAL A 88 7.96 -1.22 1.90
C VAL A 88 9.29 -1.61 2.54
N ALA A 89 9.31 -2.31 3.67
CA ALA A 89 10.56 -2.78 4.29
C ALA A 89 11.24 -3.87 3.44
N GLU A 90 10.45 -4.72 2.78
CA GLU A 90 10.93 -5.72 1.83
C GLU A 90 11.85 -5.07 0.79
N SER A 91 13.08 -5.58 0.68
CA SER A 91 14.14 -5.08 -0.22
C SER A 91 14.65 -3.65 -0.01
N PHE A 92 14.07 -2.84 0.88
CA PHE A 92 14.60 -1.51 1.24
C PHE A 92 15.39 -1.51 2.54
N VAL A 93 15.07 -2.40 3.48
CA VAL A 93 15.84 -2.56 4.71
C VAL A 93 16.97 -3.55 4.45
N ALA A 94 18.19 -3.06 4.56
CA ALA A 94 19.40 -3.84 4.29
C ALA A 94 20.53 -3.41 5.23
N THR A 95 21.43 -4.36 5.49
CA THR A 95 22.75 -4.16 6.08
C THR A 95 23.80 -4.55 5.03
N ASP A 96 25.07 -4.57 5.41
CA ASP A 96 26.17 -4.93 4.51
C ASP A 96 26.12 -6.39 4.02
N ASP A 97 25.43 -7.28 4.76
CA ASP A 97 25.38 -8.71 4.46
C ASP A 97 23.97 -9.25 4.20
N PHE A 98 22.95 -8.61 4.78
CA PHE A 98 21.58 -9.08 4.72
C PHE A 98 20.63 -8.05 4.12
N ILE A 99 19.63 -8.51 3.38
CA ILE A 99 18.50 -7.71 2.89
C ILE A 99 17.24 -8.39 3.42
N VAL A 100 16.29 -7.60 3.94
CA VAL A 100 14.96 -8.11 4.28
C VAL A 100 14.28 -8.64 3.02
N ASP A 101 14.01 -9.93 2.99
CA ASP A 101 13.25 -10.60 1.94
C ASP A 101 11.75 -10.54 2.25
N LYS A 102 11.39 -10.86 3.50
CA LYS A 102 10.02 -10.77 4.02
C LYS A 102 10.01 -10.23 5.43
N LEU A 103 8.97 -9.47 5.75
CA LEU A 103 8.69 -8.98 7.10
C LEU A 103 7.24 -9.33 7.44
N HIS A 104 7.02 -9.92 8.60
CA HIS A 104 5.69 -10.12 9.17
C HIS A 104 5.62 -9.43 10.53
N LEU A 105 4.64 -8.55 10.70
CA LEU A 105 4.34 -7.78 11.89
C LEU A 105 2.98 -8.24 12.41
N LEU A 106 2.99 -9.23 13.29
CA LEU A 106 1.80 -9.86 13.80
C LEU A 106 1.32 -9.08 15.03
N PHE A 107 0.09 -8.58 14.99
CA PHE A 107 -0.55 -7.88 16.10
C PHE A 107 -1.86 -8.55 16.46
N ASP A 108 -1.97 -8.99 17.71
CA ASP A 108 -3.21 -9.49 18.29
C ASP A 108 -3.88 -8.38 19.12
N PRO A 109 -5.08 -7.92 18.73
CA PRO A 109 -5.77 -6.84 19.43
C PRO A 109 -6.41 -7.28 20.75
N ASP A 110 -6.61 -8.59 20.97
CA ASP A 110 -7.29 -9.13 22.14
C ASP A 110 -6.36 -9.13 23.37
N ASP A 111 -5.10 -9.53 23.17
CA ASP A 111 -4.08 -9.51 24.22
C ASP A 111 -3.03 -8.39 24.08
N GLY A 112 -3.06 -7.67 22.95
CA GLY A 112 -2.13 -6.59 22.62
C GLY A 112 -0.72 -7.08 22.27
N SER A 113 -0.54 -8.38 22.00
CA SER A 113 0.75 -8.94 21.66
C SER A 113 1.21 -8.49 20.28
N PHE A 114 2.51 -8.29 20.16
CA PHE A 114 3.17 -7.88 18.93
C PHE A 114 4.39 -8.76 18.70
N GLU A 115 4.48 -9.37 17.53
CA GLU A 115 5.56 -10.27 17.14
C GLU A 115 6.08 -9.88 15.76
N THR A 116 7.38 -9.97 15.59
CA THR A 116 8.08 -9.59 14.35
C THR A 116 8.84 -10.79 13.83
N LEU A 117 8.51 -11.23 12.61
CA LEU A 117 9.24 -12.27 11.90
C LEU A 117 9.98 -11.63 10.73
N ILE A 118 11.30 -11.73 10.73
CA ILE A 118 12.18 -11.16 9.71
C ILE A 118 12.79 -12.33 8.94
N THR A 119 12.51 -12.41 7.65
CA THR A 119 13.23 -13.30 6.73
C THR A 119 14.21 -12.46 5.93
N VAL A 120 15.47 -12.85 5.94
CA VAL A 120 16.52 -12.19 5.17
C VAL A 120 17.02 -13.07 4.03
N ARG A 121 17.64 -12.41 3.07
CA ARG A 121 18.50 -13.02 2.06
C ARG A 121 19.85 -12.32 2.06
N MET A 122 20.87 -13.00 1.52
CA MET A 122 22.19 -12.39 1.37
C MET A 122 22.16 -11.24 0.36
N VAL A 123 22.95 -10.19 0.63
CA VAL A 123 23.25 -9.14 -0.36
C VAL A 123 23.97 -9.77 -1.56
N SER A 124 23.72 -9.24 -2.77
CA SER A 124 24.37 -9.70 -4.00
C SER A 124 25.91 -9.65 -3.88
N GLY A 125 26.57 -10.76 -4.18
CA GLY A 125 28.02 -10.93 -4.05
C GLY A 125 28.50 -11.41 -2.67
N LYS A 126 27.58 -11.66 -1.74
CA LYS A 126 27.84 -12.21 -0.40
C LYS A 126 27.28 -13.63 -0.21
N GLU A 127 26.71 -14.24 -1.25
CA GLU A 127 26.06 -15.55 -1.18
C GLU A 127 27.02 -16.66 -0.71
N ALA A 128 28.31 -16.55 -1.05
CA ALA A 128 29.33 -17.50 -0.65
C ALA A 128 29.52 -17.61 0.89
N TYR A 129 29.06 -16.63 1.66
CA TYR A 129 29.11 -16.68 3.13
C TYR A 129 28.01 -17.58 3.73
N TYR A 130 26.96 -17.89 2.97
CA TYR A 130 25.90 -18.81 3.36
C TYR A 130 26.18 -20.21 2.79
N LYS A 131 26.17 -21.23 3.67
CA LYS A 131 26.46 -22.63 3.31
C LYS A 131 25.21 -23.46 3.06
N GLY A 132 24.02 -22.85 3.15
CA GLY A 132 22.74 -23.56 3.18
C GLY A 132 22.39 -24.04 4.60
N ASN A 133 21.13 -24.45 4.79
CA ASN A 133 20.62 -25.02 6.03
C ASN A 133 20.84 -24.17 7.28
N GLY A 134 20.80 -22.84 7.15
CA GLY A 134 21.04 -21.91 8.25
C GLY A 134 22.51 -21.76 8.66
N ASP A 135 23.44 -22.45 8.00
CA ASP A 135 24.87 -22.38 8.31
C ASP A 135 25.59 -21.25 7.57
N PHE A 136 26.53 -20.61 8.25
CA PHE A 136 27.34 -19.50 7.72
C PHE A 136 28.85 -19.77 7.84
N ILE A 137 29.65 -19.00 7.10
CA ILE A 137 31.12 -18.91 7.29
C ILE A 137 31.47 -18.01 8.49
N PHE A 138 30.56 -17.11 8.88
CA PHE A 138 30.75 -16.23 10.02
C PHE A 138 30.96 -17.00 11.32
N THR A 139 31.73 -16.40 12.22
CA THR A 139 31.76 -16.85 13.62
C THR A 139 30.42 -16.56 14.30
N ASP A 140 30.09 -17.31 15.35
CA ASP A 140 28.84 -17.11 16.12
C ASP A 140 28.69 -15.65 16.59
N LYS A 141 29.78 -15.04 17.04
CA LYS A 141 29.79 -13.63 17.46
C LYS A 141 29.47 -12.69 16.30
N GLU A 142 30.08 -12.88 15.14
CA GLU A 142 29.81 -12.05 13.96
C GLU A 142 28.37 -12.22 13.47
N LEU A 143 27.85 -13.45 13.46
CA LEU A 143 26.47 -13.71 13.06
C LEU A 143 25.48 -13.07 14.03
N GLN A 144 25.77 -13.11 15.33
CA GLN A 144 24.97 -12.46 16.35
C GLN A 144 24.95 -10.93 16.15
N GLU A 145 26.12 -10.30 15.97
CA GLU A 145 26.23 -8.85 15.72
C GLU A 145 25.48 -8.43 14.43
N LYS A 146 25.57 -9.23 13.36
CA LYS A 146 24.82 -8.96 12.12
C LYS A 146 23.32 -9.12 12.28
N GLY A 147 22.88 -10.09 13.09
CA GLY A 147 21.47 -10.27 13.44
C GLY A 147 20.93 -9.10 14.24
N GLU A 148 21.68 -8.64 15.25
CA GLU A 148 21.35 -7.45 16.04
C GLU A 148 21.21 -6.19 15.17
N ASP A 149 22.16 -5.97 14.25
CA ASP A 149 22.10 -4.83 13.33
C ASP A 149 20.86 -4.90 12.44
N MET A 150 20.55 -6.07 11.87
CA MET A 150 19.35 -6.24 11.05
C MET A 150 18.05 -5.94 11.83
N VAL A 151 17.92 -6.48 13.04
CA VAL A 151 16.77 -6.20 13.92
C VAL A 151 16.68 -4.71 14.22
N ALA A 152 17.82 -4.05 14.47
CA ALA A 152 17.87 -2.61 14.71
C ALA A 152 17.41 -1.80 13.50
N GLN A 153 17.82 -2.17 12.27
CA GLN A 153 17.40 -1.51 11.04
C GLN A 153 15.88 -1.63 10.81
N VAL A 154 15.31 -2.83 10.98
CA VAL A 154 13.86 -3.06 10.87
C VAL A 154 13.10 -2.23 11.91
N LYS A 155 13.57 -2.23 13.16
CA LYS A 155 12.98 -1.44 14.24
C LYS A 155 13.02 0.07 13.96
N GLU A 156 14.14 0.56 13.44
CA GLU A 156 14.25 1.97 13.08
C GLU A 156 13.27 2.32 11.96
N TYR A 157 13.18 1.46 10.95
CA TYR A 157 12.25 1.62 9.84
C TYR A 157 10.79 1.68 10.31
N TYR A 158 10.38 0.73 11.17
CA TYR A 158 9.07 0.71 11.82
C TYR A 158 8.73 2.05 12.50
N LYS A 159 9.69 2.62 13.24
CA LYS A 159 9.50 3.90 13.96
C LYS A 159 9.34 5.11 13.04
N ARG A 160 9.76 5.05 11.77
CA ARG A 160 9.63 6.17 10.83
C ARG A 160 8.19 6.47 10.44
N ALA A 161 7.28 5.52 10.58
CA ALA A 161 5.85 5.72 10.30
C ALA A 161 5.19 6.74 11.24
N ARG A 162 5.77 7.02 12.43
CA ARG A 162 5.39 8.10 13.36
C ARG A 162 3.88 8.26 13.62
N THR A 163 3.14 7.16 13.69
CA THR A 163 1.70 7.17 14.00
C THR A 163 1.43 6.56 15.37
N SER A 164 0.47 7.14 16.09
CA SER A 164 0.00 6.62 17.39
C SER A 164 -0.84 5.35 17.26
N GLU A 165 -1.23 4.97 16.03
CA GLU A 165 -2.07 3.80 15.74
C GLU A 165 -1.27 2.50 15.63
N LEU A 166 0.06 2.59 15.63
CA LEU A 166 0.94 1.44 15.58
C LEU A 166 1.14 0.83 16.98
N PRO A 167 1.15 -0.51 17.10
CA PRO A 167 1.53 -1.20 18.32
C PRO A 167 2.91 -0.75 18.82
N LYS A 168 3.16 -0.90 20.11
CA LYS A 168 4.52 -0.70 20.61
C LYS A 168 5.40 -1.84 20.11
N TRP A 169 6.56 -1.49 19.58
CA TRP A 169 7.58 -2.47 19.26
C TRP A 169 7.96 -3.29 20.50
N ASP A 170 7.94 -4.62 20.38
CA ASP A 170 8.36 -5.55 21.43
C ASP A 170 9.73 -6.14 21.09
N ASP A 171 10.75 -5.70 21.82
CA ASP A 171 12.12 -6.20 21.66
C ASP A 171 12.29 -7.67 22.06
N LYS A 172 11.28 -8.30 22.66
CA LYS A 172 11.34 -9.69 23.11
C LYS A 172 10.71 -10.69 22.16
N LYS A 173 10.10 -10.23 21.07
CA LYS A 173 9.36 -11.11 20.14
C LYS A 173 9.78 -10.83 18.71
N VAL A 174 11.10 -10.89 18.46
CA VAL A 174 11.67 -10.74 17.13
C VAL A 174 12.41 -12.01 16.77
N SER A 175 12.03 -12.62 15.66
CA SER A 175 12.71 -13.79 15.09
C SER A 175 13.33 -13.43 13.75
N LEU A 176 14.55 -13.92 13.52
CA LEU A 176 15.30 -13.72 12.29
C LEU A 176 15.59 -15.07 11.64
N SER A 177 15.30 -15.19 10.35
CA SER A 177 15.46 -16.40 9.55
C SER A 177 16.12 -16.08 8.21
N ILE A 178 16.77 -17.06 7.61
CA ILE A 178 17.17 -17.05 6.20
C ILE A 178 16.46 -18.19 5.49
N GLU A 179 15.72 -17.87 4.43
CA GLU A 179 14.80 -18.82 3.79
C GLU A 179 13.83 -19.45 4.81
N TYR A 180 14.00 -20.73 5.13
CA TYR A 180 13.19 -21.48 6.09
C TYR A 180 13.98 -21.91 7.35
N PHE A 181 15.18 -21.36 7.54
CA PHE A 181 16.08 -21.72 8.63
C PHE A 181 16.23 -20.56 9.61
N ASP A 182 16.03 -20.86 10.89
CA ASP A 182 16.18 -19.88 11.96
C ASP A 182 17.67 -19.48 12.11
N ILE A 183 17.93 -18.17 12.11
CA ILE A 183 19.22 -17.61 12.49
C ILE A 183 19.23 -17.37 14.00
N GLY A 184 18.14 -16.84 14.55
CA GLY A 184 18.05 -16.48 15.96
C GLY A 184 16.83 -15.65 16.32
N ASP A 185 16.70 -15.33 17.60
CA ASP A 185 15.58 -14.57 18.16
C ASP A 185 16.02 -13.61 19.26
N THR A 186 15.10 -12.76 19.71
CA THR A 186 15.32 -11.81 20.80
C THR A 186 14.51 -12.11 22.06
N GLU A 187 14.11 -13.35 22.37
CA GLU A 187 13.19 -13.70 23.48
C GLU A 187 13.51 -13.06 24.87
N SER A 188 14.76 -12.62 25.06
CA SER A 188 15.23 -11.96 26.28
C SER A 188 15.64 -10.48 26.12
N GLY A 189 15.28 -9.84 25.01
CA GLY A 189 15.66 -8.46 24.65
C GLY A 189 17.09 -8.33 24.10
N LYS A 190 17.78 -9.46 23.90
CA LYS A 190 19.08 -9.56 23.23
C LYS A 190 18.98 -10.65 22.18
N PHE A 191 19.57 -10.41 21.02
CA PHE A 191 19.59 -11.41 19.96
C PHE A 191 20.44 -12.60 20.39
N LYS A 192 19.93 -13.80 20.19
CA LYS A 192 20.61 -15.07 20.41
C LYS A 192 20.51 -15.89 19.15
N LEU A 193 21.60 -16.59 18.83
CA LEU A 193 21.57 -17.54 17.73
C LEU A 193 20.63 -18.70 18.06
N ALA A 194 19.92 -19.18 17.05
CA ALA A 194 19.16 -20.40 17.15
C ALA A 194 20.10 -21.57 17.46
N ASP A 195 19.66 -22.50 18.31
CA ASP A 195 20.34 -23.77 18.45
C ASP A 195 20.41 -24.42 17.07
N LYS A 196 21.56 -24.97 16.68
CA LYS A 196 21.71 -25.75 15.45
C LYS A 196 20.81 -26.98 15.52
N LYS A 197 19.54 -26.82 15.20
CA LYS A 197 18.65 -27.95 14.94
C LYS A 197 19.07 -28.51 13.60
N ALA A 198 19.76 -29.65 13.64
CA ALA A 198 19.73 -30.58 12.54
C ALA A 198 18.25 -30.85 12.23
N LEU A 199 17.75 -30.32 11.11
CA LEU A 199 16.49 -30.82 10.56
C LEU A 199 16.72 -32.30 10.29
N ALA A 200 16.08 -33.13 11.11
CA ALA A 200 15.99 -34.56 10.88
C ALA A 200 15.31 -34.78 9.51
N ASP A 201 15.91 -35.66 8.72
CA ASP A 201 15.41 -36.14 7.43
C ASP A 201 13.94 -36.60 7.46
#